data_AF-A0A7S9CYJ1-F1
#
_entry.id   AF-A0A7S9CYJ1-F1
#
_cell.length_a   1.000
_cell.length_b   1.000
_cell.length_c   1.000
_cell.angle_alpha   90.00
_cell.angle_beta   90.00
_cell.angle_gamma   90.00
#
_symmetry.space_group_name_H-M   'P 1'
#
loop_
_entity.id
_entity.type
_entity.pdbx_description
1 polymer ?
#
loop_
_entity_poly.entity_id
_entity_poly.type
_entity_poly.pdbx_seq_one_letter_code
_entity_poly.pdbx_strand_id
1 'polypeptide(L)'
;MRYALLIVGLTIAATPAHAADPRLAYVTNVLQAFAAKVECPGTDLVYQDLVARAQEMNLPDGTTEQVRKAIAFLHTGGKMGEKQSDDLMTDVAIATQTTDLDQRRAGMTTWCNDQKSRLAGYIRAKE
;
A
#
# COMPACT_ATOMS: atom_id res chain seq x y z
N MET A 1 -37.94 -29.35 -40.25
CA MET A 1 -37.74 -28.58 -39.00
C MET A 1 -36.30 -28.78 -38.58
N ARG A 2 -35.44 -27.79 -38.85
CA ARG A 2 -34.95 -26.74 -37.93
C ARG A 2 -33.72 -27.18 -37.12
N TYR A 3 -32.59 -26.63 -37.55
CA TYR A 3 -31.27 -26.49 -36.92
C TYR A 3 -31.27 -26.41 -35.39
N ALA A 4 -30.27 -27.05 -34.77
CA ALA A 4 -29.75 -26.66 -33.46
C ALA A 4 -28.22 -26.77 -33.47
N LEU A 5 -27.58 -25.70 -33.94
CA LEU A 5 -26.18 -25.38 -33.68
C LEU A 5 -26.00 -25.21 -32.17
N LEU A 6 -25.23 -26.10 -31.52
CA LEU A 6 -24.72 -25.85 -30.18
C LEU A 6 -23.39 -25.10 -30.30
N ILE A 7 -23.49 -23.79 -30.12
CA ILE A 7 -22.35 -22.89 -29.94
C ILE A 7 -21.79 -23.17 -28.54
N VAL A 8 -20.66 -23.85 -28.48
CA VAL A 8 -19.82 -23.92 -27.28
C VAL A 8 -19.21 -22.54 -27.08
N GLY A 9 -19.85 -21.73 -26.24
CA GLY A 9 -19.36 -20.43 -25.82
C GLY A 9 -18.07 -20.61 -25.02
N LEU A 10 -16.96 -20.22 -25.63
CA LEU A 10 -15.68 -20.02 -24.96
C LEU A 10 -15.83 -18.83 -24.00
N THR A 11 -16.18 -19.11 -22.75
CA THR A 11 -16.13 -18.12 -21.67
C THR A 11 -14.66 -17.93 -21.30
N ILE A 12 -14.00 -17.02 -22.01
CA ILE A 12 -12.75 -16.45 -21.53
C ILE A 12 -13.12 -15.69 -20.26
N ALA A 13 -12.81 -16.27 -19.10
CA ALA A 13 -12.81 -15.55 -17.85
C ALA A 13 -11.84 -14.37 -18.02
N ALA A 14 -12.39 -13.18 -18.23
CA ALA A 14 -11.66 -11.95 -18.04
C ALA A 14 -11.38 -11.82 -16.54
N THR A 15 -10.40 -12.57 -16.04
CA THR A 15 -9.74 -12.22 -14.78
C THR A 15 -9.22 -10.80 -14.98
N PRO A 16 -9.60 -9.84 -14.13
CA PRO A 16 -9.09 -8.49 -14.25
C PRO A 16 -7.57 -8.58 -14.22
N ALA A 17 -6.91 -8.21 -15.31
CA ALA A 17 -5.45 -8.17 -15.44
C ALA A 17 -4.79 -7.09 -14.56
N HIS A 18 -5.50 -6.65 -13.52
CA HIS A 18 -5.07 -5.76 -12.45
C HIS A 18 -5.58 -6.36 -11.13
N ALA A 19 -5.16 -7.58 -10.81
CA ALA A 19 -4.95 -7.85 -9.40
C ALA A 19 -3.85 -6.86 -8.99
N ALA A 20 -4.24 -5.73 -8.42
CA ALA A 20 -3.30 -4.77 -7.84
C ALA A 20 -2.31 -5.58 -7.02
N ASP A 21 -1.01 -5.47 -7.35
CA ASP A 21 0.02 -6.25 -6.69
C ASP A 21 -0.17 -6.09 -5.16
N PRO A 22 -0.51 -7.18 -4.43
CA PRO A 22 -0.82 -7.10 -3.01
C PRO A 22 0.36 -6.53 -2.22
N ARG A 23 1.60 -6.73 -2.70
CA ARG A 23 2.79 -6.15 -2.09
C ARG A 23 2.82 -4.64 -2.31
N LEU A 24 2.60 -4.16 -3.53
CA LEU A 24 2.57 -2.72 -3.83
C LEU A 24 1.46 -1.99 -3.05
N ALA A 25 0.28 -2.60 -2.95
CA ALA A 25 -0.82 -2.06 -2.16
C ALA A 25 -0.43 -1.95 -0.67
N TYR A 26 0.19 -3.00 -0.12
CA TYR A 26 0.68 -2.99 1.25
C TYR A 26 1.77 -1.94 1.48
N VAL A 27 2.77 -1.86 0.59
CA VAL A 27 3.85 -0.86 0.62
C VAL A 27 3.26 0.55 0.63
N THR A 28 2.29 0.81 -0.24
CA THR A 28 1.61 2.10 -0.35
C THR A 28 0.90 2.46 0.96
N ASN A 29 0.12 1.53 1.52
CA ASN A 29 -0.60 1.77 2.77
C ASN A 29 0.35 2.01 3.95
N VAL A 30 1.44 1.23 4.05
CA VAL A 30 2.46 1.41 5.10
C VAL A 30 3.16 2.77 4.96
N LEU A 31 3.55 3.15 3.75
CA LEU A 31 4.16 4.45 3.50
C LEU A 31 3.21 5.60 3.86
N GLN A 32 1.95 5.52 3.43
CA GLN A 32 0.93 6.52 3.75
C GLN A 32 0.64 6.57 5.25
N ALA A 33 0.69 5.44 5.96
CA ALA A 33 0.55 5.41 7.41
C ALA A 33 1.71 6.11 8.13
N PHE A 34 2.95 5.93 7.66
CA PHE A 34 4.10 6.67 8.18
C PHE A 34 3.98 8.17 7.88
N ALA A 35 3.62 8.55 6.66
CA ALA A 35 3.38 9.94 6.29
C ALA A 35 2.27 10.57 7.15
N ALA A 36 1.15 9.87 7.33
CA ALA A 36 0.05 10.33 8.17
C ALA A 36 0.47 10.50 9.64
N LYS A 37 1.32 9.62 10.19
CA LYS A 37 1.88 9.80 11.54
C LYS A 37 2.75 11.05 11.66
N VAL A 38 3.47 11.44 10.61
CA VAL A 38 4.34 12.61 10.61
C VAL A 38 3.54 13.90 10.40
N GLU A 39 2.54 13.88 9.52
CA GLU A 39 1.91 15.08 9.00
C GLU A 39 0.50 15.34 9.55
N CYS A 40 -0.22 14.30 9.95
CA CYS A 40 -1.60 14.44 10.41
C CYS A 40 -1.67 14.56 11.94
N PRO A 41 -2.28 15.65 12.46
CA PRO A 41 -2.42 15.83 13.90
C PRO A 41 -3.24 14.72 14.55
N GLY A 42 -2.77 14.22 15.69
CA GLY A 42 -3.49 13.21 16.46
C GLY A 42 -3.52 11.83 15.80
N THR A 43 -2.59 11.54 14.89
CA THR A 43 -2.43 10.21 14.27
C THR A 43 -1.26 9.47 14.89
N ASP A 44 -1.45 8.19 15.21
CA ASP A 44 -0.38 7.28 15.61
C ASP A 44 -0.37 6.02 14.73
N LEU A 45 0.76 5.32 14.75
CA LEU A 45 1.02 4.08 14.01
C LEU A 45 1.48 3.02 15.00
N VAL A 46 0.81 1.88 14.96
CA VAL A 46 1.12 0.71 15.80
C VAL A 46 1.74 -0.37 14.92
N TYR A 47 2.99 -0.75 15.23
CA TYR A 47 3.73 -1.70 14.40
C TYR A 47 3.04 -3.07 14.33
N GLN A 48 2.44 -3.53 15.43
CA GLN A 48 1.70 -4.79 15.46
C GLN A 48 0.55 -4.83 14.44
N ASP A 49 -0.13 -3.69 14.23
CA ASP A 49 -1.23 -3.61 13.26
C ASP A 49 -0.69 -3.77 11.83
N LEU A 50 0.47 -3.18 11.51
CA LEU A 50 1.10 -3.35 10.20
C LEU A 50 1.46 -4.81 9.91
N VAL A 51 1.96 -5.53 10.92
CA VAL A 51 2.30 -6.96 10.80
C VAL A 51 1.04 -7.80 10.62
N ALA A 52 0.00 -7.53 11.41
CA ALA A 52 -1.29 -8.21 11.27
C ALA A 52 -1.88 -8.02 9.87
N ARG A 53 -1.82 -6.80 9.31
CA ARG A 53 -2.25 -6.52 7.93
C ARG A 53 -1.43 -7.27 6.89
N ALA A 54 -0.11 -7.38 7.06
CA ALA A 54 0.71 -8.18 6.15
C ALA A 54 0.28 -9.66 6.16
N GLN A 55 -0.01 -10.20 7.34
CA GLN A 55 -0.47 -11.58 7.52
C GLN A 55 -1.86 -11.82 6.90
N GLU A 56 -2.81 -10.91 7.12
CA GLU A 56 -4.14 -10.95 6.47
C GLU A 56 -4.04 -10.95 4.94
N MET A 57 -3.05 -10.24 4.40
CA MET A 57 -2.75 -10.18 2.97
C MET A 57 -1.92 -11.37 2.47
N ASN A 58 -1.62 -12.35 3.32
CA ASN A 58 -0.78 -13.52 3.03
C ASN A 58 0.61 -13.14 2.47
N LEU A 59 1.18 -12.03 2.93
CA LEU A 59 2.53 -11.61 2.54
C LEU A 59 3.60 -12.41 3.31
N PRO A 60 4.81 -12.56 2.74
CA PRO A 60 5.90 -13.26 3.43
C PRO A 60 6.24 -12.63 4.78
N ASP A 61 6.64 -13.48 5.73
CA ASP A 61 7.13 -13.02 7.04
C ASP A 61 8.28 -12.02 6.89
N GLY A 62 8.27 -10.99 7.74
CA GLY A 62 9.27 -9.92 7.69
C GLY A 62 9.04 -8.85 6.62
N THR A 63 8.00 -8.97 5.78
CA THR A 63 7.64 -7.95 4.78
C THR A 63 7.51 -6.56 5.42
N THR A 64 6.82 -6.44 6.55
CA THR A 64 6.65 -5.17 7.27
C THR A 64 7.99 -4.51 7.62
N GLU A 65 8.96 -5.29 8.11
CA GLU A 65 10.26 -4.77 8.49
C GLU A 65 11.10 -4.37 7.27
N GLN A 66 11.06 -5.17 6.20
CA GLN A 66 11.71 -4.84 4.93
C GLN A 66 11.16 -3.54 4.36
N VAL A 67 9.83 -3.38 4.32
CA VAL A 67 9.16 -2.15 3.86
C VAL A 67 9.57 -0.96 4.72
N ARG A 68 9.55 -1.09 6.05
CA ARG A 68 9.97 0.00 6.96
C ARG A 68 11.42 0.42 6.71
N LYS A 69 12.32 -0.54 6.55
CA LYS A 69 13.75 -0.28 6.26
C LYS A 69 13.94 0.35 4.88
N ALA A 70 13.20 -0.11 3.87
CA ALA A 70 13.25 0.44 2.52
C ALA A 70 12.76 1.90 2.46
N ILE A 71 11.63 2.19 3.12
CA ILE A 71 11.10 3.56 3.27
C ILE A 71 12.16 4.45 3.93
N ALA A 72 12.71 4.02 5.07
CA ALA A 72 13.75 4.79 5.75
C ALA A 72 15.00 5.00 4.88
N PHE A 73 15.44 3.98 4.15
CA PHE A 73 16.57 4.06 3.22
C PHE A 73 16.31 5.09 2.13
N LEU A 74 15.15 5.00 1.45
CA LEU A 74 14.79 5.90 0.37
C LEU A 74 14.69 7.36 0.85
N HIS A 75 13.94 7.60 1.92
CA HIS A 75 13.66 8.96 2.39
C HIS A 75 14.84 9.65 3.08
N THR A 76 15.89 8.90 3.44
CA THR A 76 17.10 9.47 4.07
C THR A 76 18.30 9.52 3.12
N GLY A 77 18.15 9.11 1.86
CA GLY A 77 19.27 8.97 0.92
C GLY A 77 20.30 7.94 1.41
N GLY A 78 19.84 6.87 2.05
CA GLY A 78 20.65 5.76 2.54
C GLY A 78 21.31 5.95 3.91
N LYS A 79 20.94 6.98 4.67
CA LYS A 79 21.52 7.25 6.01
C LYS A 79 20.88 6.43 7.14
N MET A 80 19.64 5.97 6.95
CA MET A 80 18.92 5.10 7.89
C MET A 80 18.23 3.97 7.13
N GLY A 81 17.87 2.88 7.82
CA GLY A 81 17.26 1.73 7.19
C GLY A 81 18.26 0.88 6.41
N GLU A 82 17.77 0.12 5.44
CA GLU A 82 18.57 -0.84 4.67
C GLU A 82 17.98 -0.97 3.27
N LYS A 83 18.85 -0.94 2.25
CA LYS A 83 18.43 -1.16 0.86
C LYS A 83 17.88 -2.59 0.73
N GLN A 84 16.68 -2.72 0.16
CA GLN A 84 16.05 -4.01 -0.12
C GLN A 84 16.23 -4.41 -1.60
N SER A 85 15.53 -5.46 -2.03
CA SER A 85 15.50 -5.86 -3.45
C SER A 85 15.08 -4.70 -4.34
N ASP A 86 15.60 -4.66 -5.57
CA ASP A 86 15.30 -3.55 -6.50
C ASP A 86 13.78 -3.47 -6.81
N ASP A 87 13.07 -4.60 -6.80
CA ASP A 87 11.61 -4.64 -6.92
C ASP A 87 10.91 -3.93 -5.76
N LEU A 88 11.30 -4.23 -4.51
CA LEU A 88 10.72 -3.56 -3.34
C LEU A 88 11.11 -2.08 -3.30
N MET A 89 12.34 -1.75 -3.69
CA MET A 89 12.75 -0.35 -3.81
C MET A 89 11.94 0.41 -4.88
N THR A 90 11.57 -0.26 -5.97
CA THR A 90 10.71 0.29 -7.02
C THR A 90 9.30 0.51 -6.48
N ASP A 91 8.72 -0.45 -5.76
CA ASP A 91 7.41 -0.31 -5.14
C ASP A 91 7.37 0.86 -4.15
N VAL A 92 8.41 1.01 -3.31
CA VAL A 92 8.51 2.12 -2.36
C VAL A 92 8.62 3.45 -3.11
N ALA A 93 9.41 3.53 -4.19
CA ALA A 93 9.52 4.76 -4.98
C ALA A 93 8.19 5.15 -5.65
N ILE A 94 7.45 4.17 -6.19
CA ILE A 94 6.11 4.38 -6.75
C ILE A 94 5.15 4.84 -5.65
N ALA A 95 5.17 4.20 -4.48
CA ALA A 95 4.33 4.58 -3.35
C ALA A 95 4.63 6.00 -2.85
N THR A 96 5.92 6.40 -2.80
CA THR A 96 6.32 7.77 -2.47
C THR A 96 5.75 8.75 -3.49
N GLN A 97 5.99 8.53 -4.78
CA GLN A 97 5.55 9.45 -5.83
C GLN A 97 4.03 9.62 -5.87
N THR A 98 3.29 8.52 -5.74
CA THR A 98 1.82 8.55 -5.72
C THR A 98 1.30 9.27 -4.48
N THR A 99 1.90 9.04 -3.31
CA THR A 99 1.52 9.72 -2.06
C THR A 99 1.78 11.23 -2.14
N ASP A 100 2.94 11.65 -2.64
CA ASP A 100 3.28 13.07 -2.82
C ASP A 100 2.27 13.77 -3.76
N LEU A 101 1.87 13.10 -4.84
CA LEU A 101 0.88 13.62 -5.79
C LEU A 101 -0.51 13.73 -5.14
N ASP A 102 -0.93 12.71 -4.39
CA ASP A 102 -2.20 12.69 -3.67
C ASP A 102 -2.28 13.83 -2.64
N GLN A 103 -1.22 14.03 -1.86
CA GLN A 103 -1.12 15.10 -0.87
C GLN A 103 -1.23 16.49 -1.51
N ARG A 104 -0.50 16.72 -2.61
CA ARG A 104 -0.54 17.98 -3.34
C ARG A 104 -1.91 18.25 -3.96
N ARG A 105 -2.56 17.21 -4.48
CA ARG A 105 -3.87 17.34 -5.15
C ARG A 105 -5.01 17.58 -4.16
N ALA A 106 -5.05 16.82 -3.07
CA ALA A 106 -6.12 16.92 -2.08
C ALA A 106 -5.95 18.12 -1.14
N GLY A 107 -4.71 18.54 -0.90
CA GLY A 107 -4.34 19.45 0.18
C GLY A 107 -4.31 18.73 1.53
N MET A 108 -3.39 19.14 2.41
CA MET A 108 -3.06 18.39 3.63
C MET A 108 -4.24 18.11 4.55
N THR A 109 -5.12 19.08 4.77
CA THR A 109 -6.30 18.90 5.65
C THR A 109 -7.24 17.81 5.12
N THR A 110 -7.55 17.87 3.83
CA THR A 110 -8.41 16.87 3.16
C THR A 110 -7.74 15.51 3.17
N TRP A 111 -6.47 15.46 2.77
CA TRP A 111 -5.68 14.24 2.73
C TRP A 111 -5.65 13.55 4.09
N CYS A 112 -5.37 14.29 5.17
CA CYS A 112 -5.36 13.74 6.53
C CYS A 112 -6.72 13.22 6.99
N ASN A 113 -7.82 13.87 6.59
CA ASN A 113 -9.15 13.35 6.90
C ASN A 113 -9.47 12.08 6.11
N ASP A 114 -9.07 12.01 4.84
CA ASP A 114 -9.27 10.83 4.01
C ASP A 114 -8.48 9.62 4.55
N GLN A 115 -7.24 9.84 5.00
CA GLN A 115 -6.39 8.76 5.54
C GLN A 115 -7.00 8.08 6.77
N LYS A 116 -7.78 8.79 7.60
CA LYS A 116 -8.44 8.20 8.79
C LYS A 116 -9.36 7.02 8.42
N SER A 117 -10.01 7.10 7.26
CA SER A 117 -10.87 6.01 6.78
C SER A 117 -10.10 4.98 5.96
N ARG A 118 -9.23 5.44 5.05
CA ARG A 118 -8.47 4.56 4.13
C ARG A 118 -7.46 3.67 4.85
N LEU A 119 -6.85 4.17 5.91
CA LEU A 119 -5.81 3.48 6.68
C LEU A 119 -6.34 2.90 7.99
N ALA A 120 -7.64 2.60 8.05
CA ALA A 120 -8.22 1.93 9.20
C ALA A 120 -7.51 0.59 9.47
N GLY A 121 -6.97 0.44 10.68
CA GLY A 121 -6.14 -0.72 11.05
C GLY A 121 -4.70 -0.68 10.52
N TYR A 122 -4.24 0.47 10.04
CA TYR A 122 -2.81 0.82 9.88
C TYR A 122 -2.43 1.99 10.79
N ILE A 123 -3.36 2.92 11.01
CA ILE A 123 -3.22 4.07 11.92
C ILE A 123 -4.33 4.09 12.98
N ARG A 124 -4.06 4.79 14.08
CA ARG A 124 -5.01 5.03 15.18
C ARG A 124 -5.06 6.51 15.53
N ALA A 125 -6.14 6.93 16.17
CA ALA A 125 -6.15 8.22 16.84
C ALA A 125 -5.21 8.18 18.04
N LYS A 126 -4.42 9.23 18.21
CA LYS A 126 -3.55 9.42 19.36
C LYS A 126 -4.40 9.86 20.55
N GLU A 127 -4.29 9.13 21.65
CA GLU A 127 -4.89 9.49 22.95
C GLU A 127 -4.19 10.70 23.58
#